data_AF-A0A0J6S210-F1
#
_entry.id   AF-A0A0J6S210-F1
#
_cell.length_a   1.000
_cell.length_b   1.000
_cell.length_c   1.000
_cell.angle_alpha   90.00
_cell.angle_beta   90.00
_cell.angle_gamma   90.00
#
_symmetry.space_group_name_H-M   'P 1'
#
loop_
_entity.id
_entity.type
_entity.pdbx_description
1 polymer ?
#
loop_
_entity_poly.entity_id
_entity_poly.type
_entity_poly.pdbx_seq_one_letter_code
_entity_poly.pdbx_strand_id
1 'polypeptide(L)' 'MTDAAETPLPPGDAPREGDEEAFHIPDSLALALTEFAAVEQLSRGEAICLILRDYLRAKGYLKGIPSV' A
#
# COMPACT_ATOMS: atom_id res chain seq x y z
N MET A 1 49.63 -17.18 11.13
CA MET A 1 49.21 -15.81 11.44
C MET A 1 48.60 -15.21 10.18
N THR A 2 47.27 -15.27 10.07
CA THR A 2 46.45 -14.28 9.34
C THR A 2 45.01 -14.55 9.76
N ASP A 3 44.55 -13.69 10.65
CA ASP A 3 43.22 -13.57 11.22
C ASP A 3 42.26 -13.14 10.10
N ALA A 4 41.28 -13.98 9.78
CA ALA A 4 40.19 -13.58 8.90
C ALA A 4 39.25 -12.71 9.74
N ALA A 5 39.29 -11.39 9.52
CA ALA A 5 38.33 -10.47 10.11
C ALA A 5 36.93 -10.77 9.55
N GLU A 6 36.25 -11.72 10.19
CA GLU A 6 34.84 -11.99 10.02
C GLU A 6 34.08 -10.77 10.55
N THR A 7 33.69 -9.87 9.65
CA THR A 7 32.81 -8.76 9.98
C THR A 7 31.43 -9.35 10.26
N PRO A 8 30.86 -9.22 11.47
CA PRO A 8 29.52 -9.73 11.73
C PRO A 8 28.53 -8.94 10.88
N LEU A 9 27.93 -9.59 9.88
CA LEU A 9 26.78 -9.04 9.19
C LEU A 9 25.64 -8.96 10.22
N PRO A 10 24.99 -7.80 10.40
CA PRO A 10 23.84 -7.72 11.28
C PRO A 10 22.77 -8.72 10.79
N PRO A 11 22.15 -9.50 11.68
CA PRO A 11 21.02 -10.34 11.31
C PRO A 11 19.81 -9.41 11.14
N GLY A 12 19.68 -8.79 9.96
CA GLY A 12 18.67 -7.77 9.72
C GLY A 12 18.11 -7.75 8.31
N ASP A 13 18.93 -7.94 7.28
CA ASP A 13 18.51 -7.74 5.89
C ASP A 13 18.52 -9.03 5.07
N ALA A 14 17.75 -10.03 5.53
CA ALA A 14 17.17 -10.96 4.58
C ALA A 14 15.96 -10.24 3.96
N PRO A 15 15.93 -9.95 2.64
CA PRO A 15 14.75 -9.37 2.01
C PRO A 15 13.59 -10.32 2.27
N ARG A 16 12.65 -9.92 3.12
CA ARG A 16 11.41 -10.66 3.31
C ARG A 16 10.65 -10.51 2.00
N GLU A 17 10.16 -11.63 1.45
CA GLU A 17 9.25 -11.60 0.31
C GLU A 17 8.11 -10.62 0.61
N GLY A 18 8.09 -9.48 -0.09
CA GLY A 18 7.11 -8.41 0.09
C GLY A 18 7.63 -7.19 0.86
N ASP A 19 8.64 -6.50 0.33
CA ASP A 19 8.79 -5.05 0.56
C ASP A 19 7.51 -4.39 0.03
N GLU A 20 6.46 -4.33 0.85
CA GLU A 20 5.30 -3.49 0.63
C GLU A 20 5.80 -2.04 0.69
N GLU A 21 6.20 -1.52 -0.45
CA GLU A 21 6.55 -0.11 -0.58
C GLU A 21 5.30 0.70 -0.24
N ALA A 22 5.29 1.26 0.97
CA ALA A 22 4.18 2.07 1.45
C ALA A 22 4.02 3.26 0.52
N PHE A 23 2.85 3.36 -0.14
CA PHE A 23 2.55 4.50 -1.01
C PHE A 23 2.63 5.79 -0.20
N HIS A 24 3.51 6.70 -0.61
CA HIS A 24 3.53 8.06 -0.08
C HIS A 24 2.35 8.85 -0.66
N ILE A 25 1.37 9.12 0.21
CA ILE A 25 0.18 9.93 -0.10
C ILE A 25 0.40 11.32 0.49
N PRO A 26 0.19 12.41 -0.27
CA PRO A 26 0.25 13.76 0.28
C PRO A 26 -0.70 13.95 1.46
N ASP A 27 -0.28 14.69 2.50
CA ASP A 27 -1.05 14.84 3.75
C ASP A 27 -2.48 15.34 3.53
N SER A 28 -2.67 16.27 2.58
CA SER A 28 -4.00 16.78 2.23
C SER A 28 -4.91 15.68 1.66
N LEU A 29 -4.36 14.76 0.87
CA LEU A 29 -5.08 13.62 0.32
C LEU A 29 -5.30 12.55 1.39
N ALA A 30 -4.34 12.34 2.30
CA ALA A 30 -4.50 11.42 3.42
C ALA A 30 -5.61 11.87 4.39
N LEU A 31 -5.71 13.18 4.63
CA LEU A 31 -6.79 13.78 5.43
C LEU A 31 -8.15 13.56 4.76
N ALA A 32 -8.28 13.92 3.48
CA ALA A 32 -9.50 13.74 2.72
C ALA A 32 -9.93 12.26 2.64
N LEU A 33 -8.99 11.33 2.48
CA LEU A 33 -9.25 9.88 2.50
C LEU A 33 -9.75 9.42 3.86
N THR A 34 -9.22 9.98 4.95
CA THR A 34 -9.65 9.66 6.31
C THR A 34 -11.08 10.14 6.56
N GLU A 35 -11.41 11.36 6.13
CA GLU A 35 -12.76 11.92 6.23
C GLU A 35 -13.78 11.12 5.42
N PHE A 36 -13.44 10.79 4.16
CA PHE A 36 -14.28 9.97 3.30
C PHE A 36 -14.52 8.59 3.91
N ALA A 37 -13.47 7.92 4.38
CA ALA A 37 -13.57 6.61 5.02
C ALA A 37 -14.49 6.65 6.25
N ALA A 38 -14.42 7.72 7.06
CA ALA A 38 -15.30 7.90 8.21
C ALA A 38 -16.77 8.07 7.82
N VAL A 39 -17.06 8.88 6.79
CA VAL A 39 -18.43 9.12 6.29
C VAL A 39 -19.05 7.84 5.71
N GLU A 40 -18.27 7.10 4.92
CA GLU A 40 -18.71 5.85 4.28
C GLU A 40 -18.66 4.63 5.21
N GLN A 41 -18.19 4.81 6.46
CA GLN A 41 -17.99 3.73 7.45
C GLN A 41 -17.08 2.61 6.94
N LEU A 42 -16.03 2.98 6.22
CA LEU A 42 -15.01 2.09 5.66
C LEU A 42 -13.70 2.24 6.42
N SER A 43 -12.84 1.23 6.35
CA SER A 43 -11.42 1.43 6.64
C SER A 43 -10.77 2.30 5.56
N ARG A 44 -9.67 2.96 5.90
CA ARG A 44 -8.89 3.76 4.95
C ARG A 44 -8.43 2.94 3.73
N GLY A 45 -8.08 1.66 3.94
CA GLY A 45 -7.69 0.75 2.85
C GLY A 45 -8.85 0.42 1.92
N GLU A 46 -10.04 0.13 2.47
CA GLU A 46 -11.25 -0.13 1.68
C GLU A 46 -11.66 1.09 0.86
N ALA A 47 -11.58 2.29 1.44
CA ALA A 47 -11.83 3.54 0.74
C ALA A 47 -10.89 3.72 -0.47
N ILE A 48 -9.59 3.48 -0.30
CA ILE A 48 -8.60 3.55 -1.39
C ILE A 48 -8.96 2.55 -2.49
N CYS A 49 -9.24 1.29 -2.13
CA CYS A 49 -9.61 0.25 -3.09
C CYS A 49 -10.90 0.59 -3.85
N LEU A 50 -11.90 1.16 -3.17
CA LEU A 50 -13.16 1.59 -3.77
C LEU A 50 -12.91 2.68 -4.81
N ILE A 51 -12.19 3.74 -4.43
CA ILE A 51 -11.87 4.87 -5.32
C ILE A 51 -11.09 4.40 -6.54
N LEU A 52 -10.05 3.57 -6.35
CA LEU A 52 -9.25 3.05 -7.45
C LEU A 52 -10.08 2.18 -8.39
N ARG A 53 -10.92 1.29 -7.86
CA ARG A 53 -11.80 0.43 -8.65
C ARG A 53 -12.75 1.26 -9.52
N ASP A 54 -13.38 2.29 -8.95
CA ASP A 54 -14.33 3.12 -9.67
C ASP A 54 -13.64 3.99 -10.73
N TYR A 55 -12.46 4.53 -10.42
CA TYR A 55 -11.62 5.22 -11.39
C TYR A 55 -11.25 4.31 -12.58
N LEU A 56 -10.76 3.10 -12.30
CA LEU A 56 -10.33 2.17 -13.34
C LEU A 56 -11.51 1.68 -14.20
N ARG A 57 -12.70 1.49 -13.61
CA ARG A 57 -13.94 1.21 -14.37
C ARG A 57 -14.33 2.37 -15.26
N ALA A 58 -14.33 3.60 -14.74
CA ALA A 58 -14.66 4.79 -15.51
C ALA A 58 -13.70 5.02 -16.70
N LYS A 59 -12.44 4.60 -16.56
CA LYS A 59 -11.44 4.64 -17.64
C LYS A 59 -11.48 3.41 -18.56
N GLY A 60 -12.33 2.43 -18.28
CA GLY A 60 -12.45 1.20 -19.09
C GLY A 60 -11.32 0.19 -18.90
N TYR A 61 -10.46 0.39 -17.89
CA TYR A 61 -9.38 -0.55 -17.55
C TYR A 61 -9.91 -1.80 -16.84
N LEU A 62 -10.99 -1.66 -16.05
CA LEU A 62 -11.67 -2.81 -15.44
C LEU A 62 -12.98 -3.11 -16.19
N LYS A 63 -13.05 -4.29 -16.81
CA LYS A 63 -14.26 -4.85 -17.41
C LYS A 63 -14.85 -5.91 -16.47
N GLY A 64 -16.04 -5.67 -15.92
CA GLY A 64 -16.74 -6.64 -15.08
C GLY A 64 -17.85 -6.02 -14.22
N ILE A 65 -18.98 -6.73 -14.12
CA ILE A 65 -20.14 -6.39 -13.28
C ILE A 65 -19.72 -6.53 -11.81
N PRO A 66 -20.06 -5.59 -10.91
CA PRO A 66 -19.76 -5.73 -9.49
C PRO A 66 -20.34 -7.04 -8.95
N SER A 67 -19.48 -7.93 -8.45
CA SER A 67 -19.91 -9.04 -7.62
C SER A 67 -20.46 -8.46 -6.34
N VAL A 68 -21.80 -8.47 -6.23
CA VAL A 68 -22.56 -8.20 -5.01
C VAL A 68 -22.33 -9.33 -4.03
#